data_AF-A0A4Q4ZHC6-F1
#
_entry.id   AF-A0A4Q4ZHC6-F1
#
_cell.length_a   1.000
_cell.length_b   1.000
_cell.length_c   1.000
_cell.angle_alpha   90.00
_cell.angle_beta   90.00
_cell.angle_gamma   90.00
#
_symmetry.space_group_name_H-M   'P 1'
#
loop_
_entity.id
_entity.type
_entity.pdbx_description
1 polymer ?
#
loop_
_entity_poly.entity_id
_entity_poly.type
_entity_poly.pdbx_seq_one_letter_code
_entity_poly.pdbx_strand_id
1 'polypeptide(L)'
;MSNLYASAPDTAYLVATPFYLPTETGSLWAIAFTNSGSQFLNAALAILLMLIFPWVWDLVCFVAIYAAPSPTRLRSVAMVTLCNSPDPWFAFKNLAVYTYDCFGFAFSTQYGRTVSCRDFMYGFTFSFIALAVFVVSIVMGIIGPSFVHVGNLAPVRSSMLFYAGVSSSHMDLDYASLPAHTVMQALGGVDCAGDRVRSKVHLEVESFNDLQTNEPMRTIRYGYNLTGLDLGLPRASDLVYAVKGSCTTEYTWLQPQDPDMEHYDLWHTELNSRTAMIDYSLHNQELIRLPPLPFLRLHPDALQQNQDSGNVSYAIVLGSMLRPSRTEGSDPWYATELYRDSESAKLGASFRVRRGRPALSCWQQDIWSYGTEHNKSVSDLRNLSGLDIPEVFLEVLEETLTYPLIKTIGSNGGVAAFESAFSSSVGTQGLIDAEKASIKRDMERLILASYLSTENIFIYAALNKDGHEGDNIFMGENGQPREGADQLVIRTPDVETFSLLGLIVLAALVVGIQLIRLLLGLKLILHRDHNPLPDREQNLIQNDDRWARIKAMSAVQLFRNVYEREQGSPQSDWSCGEGLPRPTDSKMFKLVKCKKSEICCGGHIATEPGMVVDRKESCQSGSSILAGQEKPPQATP
;
A
#
# COMPACT_ATOMS: atom_id res chain seq x y z
N MET A 1 -3.68 4.93 6.90
CA MET A 1 -3.48 5.27 8.32
C MET A 1 -3.81 4.02 9.11
N SER A 2 -2.84 3.47 9.85
CA SER A 2 -3.07 2.44 10.86
C SER A 2 -3.93 3.04 11.97
N ASN A 3 -4.91 2.30 12.49
CA ASN A 3 -5.79 2.77 13.57
C ASN A 3 -5.13 2.68 14.96
N LEU A 4 -3.80 2.63 15.01
CA LEU A 4 -3.03 2.42 16.22
C LEU A 4 -2.70 3.76 16.86
N TYR A 5 -2.91 3.84 18.16
CA TYR A 5 -2.58 5.01 18.98
C TYR A 5 -1.06 5.18 19.15
N ALA A 6 -0.28 4.09 19.04
CA ALA A 6 1.18 4.09 19.14
C ALA A 6 1.82 3.24 18.03
N SER A 7 2.91 3.75 17.43
CA SER A 7 3.77 2.97 16.53
C SER A 7 4.69 2.06 17.33
N ALA A 8 5.02 0.90 16.77
CA ALA A 8 6.09 0.06 17.30
C ALA A 8 7.46 0.76 17.18
N PRO A 9 8.38 0.54 18.14
CA PRO A 9 9.70 1.17 18.08
C PRO A 9 10.47 0.70 16.84
N ASP A 10 11.40 1.52 16.34
CA ASP A 10 12.20 1.22 15.13
C ASP A 10 12.93 -0.14 15.19
N THR A 11 13.20 -0.65 16.39
CA THR A 11 13.85 -1.94 16.61
C THR A 11 12.92 -3.15 16.47
N ALA A 12 11.61 -2.94 16.47
CA ALA A 12 10.60 -4.00 16.42
C ALA A 12 10.50 -4.64 15.04
N TYR A 13 10.86 -3.94 13.96
CA TYR A 13 10.76 -4.46 12.59
C TYR A 13 12.12 -4.66 11.93
N LEU A 14 12.15 -5.49 10.90
CA LEU A 14 13.32 -5.73 10.06
C LEU A 14 13.20 -4.90 8.77
N VAL A 15 14.26 -4.14 8.47
CA VAL A 15 14.39 -3.35 7.25
C VAL A 15 15.47 -3.94 6.36
N ALA A 16 15.37 -3.68 5.06
CA ALA A 16 16.25 -4.19 4.01
C ALA A 16 16.36 -5.73 3.97
N THR A 17 15.40 -6.44 4.56
CA THR A 17 15.29 -7.91 4.51
C THR A 17 14.15 -8.32 3.58
N PRO A 18 14.37 -9.27 2.65
CA PRO A 18 13.30 -9.77 1.80
C PRO A 18 12.31 -10.60 2.62
N PHE A 19 11.02 -10.43 2.35
CA PHE A 19 9.94 -11.18 3.00
C PHE A 19 8.76 -11.38 2.04
N TYR A 20 7.80 -12.21 2.44
CA TYR A 20 6.56 -12.41 1.69
C TYR A 20 5.43 -11.59 2.30
N LEU A 21 4.90 -10.65 1.53
CA LEU A 21 3.80 -9.79 1.91
C LEU A 21 2.46 -10.41 1.48
N PRO A 22 1.47 -10.52 2.36
CA PRO A 22 0.15 -10.99 1.95
C PRO A 22 -0.61 -9.92 1.18
N THR A 23 -1.24 -10.34 0.09
CA THR A 23 -2.16 -9.52 -0.70
C THR A 23 -3.42 -10.34 -0.99
N GLU A 24 -4.50 -9.69 -1.39
CA GLU A 24 -5.76 -10.37 -1.80
C GLU A 24 -5.54 -11.38 -2.93
N THR A 25 -4.48 -11.23 -3.73
CA THR A 25 -4.13 -12.11 -4.85
C THR A 25 -3.09 -13.18 -4.50
N GLY A 26 -2.63 -13.25 -3.26
CA GLY A 26 -1.59 -14.16 -2.78
C GLY A 26 -0.37 -13.46 -2.19
N SER A 27 0.72 -14.20 -1.97
CA SER A 27 1.95 -13.65 -1.40
C SER A 27 2.80 -12.93 -2.44
N LEU A 28 3.24 -11.71 -2.12
CA LEU A 28 4.08 -10.85 -2.94
C LEU A 28 5.48 -10.76 -2.33
N TRP A 29 6.52 -11.03 -3.12
CA TRP A 29 7.90 -10.93 -2.63
C TRP A 29 8.33 -9.46 -2.50
N ALA A 30 8.66 -9.05 -1.29
CA ALA A 30 8.75 -7.65 -0.90
C ALA A 30 10.00 -7.36 -0.05
N ILE A 31 10.35 -6.08 0.04
CA ILE A 31 11.40 -5.55 0.90
C ILE A 31 10.94 -4.22 1.52
N ALA A 32 11.19 -4.03 2.82
CA ALA A 32 10.79 -2.83 3.55
C ALA A 32 12.00 -1.94 3.82
N PHE A 33 11.81 -0.62 3.74
CA PHE A 33 12.81 0.38 4.10
C PHE A 33 12.20 1.39 5.07
N THR A 34 13.04 2.03 5.88
CA THR A 34 12.63 3.19 6.66
C THR A 34 12.17 4.32 5.73
N ASN A 35 11.35 5.25 6.22
CA ASN A 35 10.91 6.41 5.44
C ASN A 35 12.07 7.21 4.80
N SER A 36 13.23 7.30 5.47
CA SER A 36 14.43 7.93 4.90
C SER A 36 15.06 7.10 3.78
N GLY A 37 15.16 5.78 3.96
CA GLY A 37 15.68 4.87 2.95
C GLY A 37 14.77 4.77 1.73
N SER A 38 13.45 4.82 1.94
CA SER A 38 12.47 4.73 0.87
C SER A 38 12.45 5.97 -0.02
N GLN A 39 12.64 7.17 0.53
CA GLN A 39 12.80 8.40 -0.26
C GLN A 39 14.02 8.31 -1.19
N PHE A 40 15.15 7.78 -0.69
CA PHE A 40 16.34 7.56 -1.50
C PHE A 40 16.09 6.53 -2.60
N LEU A 41 15.43 5.41 -2.27
CA LEU A 41 15.08 4.38 -3.25
C LEU A 41 14.12 4.93 -4.32
N ASN A 42 13.08 5.64 -3.92
CA ASN A 42 12.12 6.29 -4.84
C ASN A 42 12.82 7.26 -5.80
N ALA A 43 13.75 8.07 -5.30
CA ALA A 43 14.56 8.96 -6.14
C ALA A 43 15.44 8.17 -7.12
N ALA A 44 16.09 7.09 -6.67
CA ALA A 44 16.90 6.23 -7.52
C ALA A 44 16.06 5.54 -8.61
N LEU A 45 14.87 5.04 -8.26
CA LEU A 45 13.93 4.43 -9.21
C LEU A 45 13.44 5.44 -10.25
N ALA A 46 13.09 6.65 -9.82
CA ALA A 46 12.70 7.73 -10.72
C ALA A 46 13.81 8.05 -11.72
N ILE A 47 15.06 8.17 -11.26
CA ILE A 47 16.23 8.41 -12.12
C ILE A 47 16.43 7.24 -13.11
N LEU A 48 16.39 6.00 -12.63
CA LEU A 48 16.53 4.82 -13.50
C LEU A 48 15.47 4.78 -14.59
N LEU A 49 14.21 5.05 -14.24
CA LEU A 49 13.12 5.13 -15.20
C LEU A 49 13.34 6.28 -16.20
N MET A 50 13.76 7.46 -15.74
CA MET A 50 14.09 8.58 -16.63
C MET A 50 15.25 8.25 -17.58
N LEU A 51 16.23 7.43 -17.17
CA LEU A 51 17.36 6.99 -18.01
C LEU A 51 16.99 5.92 -19.04
N ILE A 52 16.01 5.05 -18.73
CA ILE A 52 15.53 4.02 -19.65
C ILE A 52 15.01 4.64 -20.96
N PHE A 53 14.24 5.73 -20.90
CA PHE A 53 13.60 6.28 -22.08
C PHE A 53 14.54 6.89 -23.12
N PRO A 54 15.59 7.65 -22.76
CA PRO A 54 16.65 8.02 -23.70
C PRO A 54 17.30 6.80 -24.38
N TRP A 55 17.53 5.71 -23.65
CA TRP A 55 18.09 4.51 -24.26
C TRP A 55 17.11 3.78 -25.17
N VAL A 56 15.82 3.75 -24.82
CA VAL A 56 14.75 3.26 -25.69
C VAL A 56 14.64 4.16 -26.94
N TRP A 57 14.80 5.47 -26.78
CA TRP A 57 14.77 6.42 -27.89
C TRP A 57 15.91 6.17 -28.89
N ASP A 58 17.12 5.89 -28.42
CA ASP A 58 18.23 5.47 -29.28
C ASP A 58 17.87 4.21 -30.10
N LEU A 59 17.18 3.24 -29.48
CA LEU A 59 16.69 2.04 -30.17
C LEU A 59 15.59 2.36 -31.19
N VAL A 60 14.66 3.26 -30.86
CA VAL A 60 13.61 3.73 -31.79
C VAL A 60 14.26 4.39 -33.01
N CYS A 61 15.26 5.23 -32.81
CA CYS A 61 16.02 5.84 -33.91
C CYS A 61 16.72 4.78 -34.76
N PHE A 62 17.36 3.80 -34.13
CA PHE A 62 18.00 2.68 -34.83
C PHE A 62 17.00 1.89 -35.69
N VAL A 63 15.85 1.53 -35.13
CA VAL A 63 14.78 0.81 -35.85
C VAL A 63 14.21 1.65 -36.98
N ALA A 64 14.01 2.95 -36.77
CA ALA A 64 13.55 3.88 -37.80
C ALA A 64 14.49 3.88 -39.02
N ILE A 65 15.80 4.00 -38.77
CA ILE A 65 16.84 3.95 -39.81
C ILE A 65 16.81 2.60 -40.54
N TYR A 66 16.72 1.50 -39.79
CA TYR A 66 16.71 0.14 -40.35
C TYR A 66 15.47 -0.15 -41.21
N ALA A 67 14.30 0.32 -40.79
CA ALA A 67 13.01 0.09 -41.43
C ALA A 67 12.66 1.11 -42.52
N ALA A 68 13.47 2.16 -42.71
CA ALA A 68 13.20 3.24 -43.64
C ALA A 68 12.97 2.71 -45.08
N PRO A 69 11.80 2.97 -45.70
CA PRO A 69 11.58 2.68 -47.12
C PRO A 69 12.44 3.58 -48.01
N SER A 70 12.47 3.33 -49.34
CA SER A 70 13.33 4.05 -50.28
C SER A 70 13.25 5.59 -50.09
N PRO A 71 14.41 6.27 -49.97
CA PRO A 71 14.45 7.64 -49.49
C PRO A 71 14.08 8.63 -50.61
N THR A 72 12.93 9.29 -50.47
CA THR A 72 12.72 10.61 -51.07
C THR A 72 13.50 11.65 -50.26
N ARG A 73 13.96 12.73 -50.89
CA ARG A 73 14.73 13.79 -50.22
C ARG A 73 14.03 14.36 -48.98
N LEU A 74 12.71 14.53 -49.04
CA LEU A 74 11.87 14.96 -47.90
C LEU A 74 11.92 13.97 -46.73
N ARG A 75 11.79 12.66 -46.99
CA ARG A 75 11.92 11.63 -45.93
C ARG A 75 13.32 11.57 -45.34
N SER A 76 14.35 11.81 -46.17
CA SER A 76 15.71 11.92 -45.67
C SER A 76 15.85 13.08 -44.69
N VAL A 77 15.24 14.24 -44.95
CA VAL A 77 15.22 15.40 -44.02
C VAL A 77 14.58 15.01 -42.69
N ALA A 78 13.42 14.34 -42.71
CA ALA A 78 12.77 13.86 -41.48
C ALA A 78 13.65 12.86 -40.72
N MET A 79 14.32 11.94 -41.42
CA MET A 79 15.24 10.99 -40.81
C MET A 79 16.49 11.68 -40.24
N VAL A 80 17.08 12.64 -40.95
CA VAL A 80 18.20 13.47 -40.46
C VAL A 80 17.77 14.13 -39.17
N THR A 81 16.58 14.72 -39.15
CA THR A 81 16.02 15.44 -38.01
C THR A 81 15.85 14.51 -36.82
N LEU A 82 15.28 13.33 -37.03
CA LEU A 82 15.11 12.30 -36.01
C LEU A 82 16.47 11.87 -35.42
N CYS A 83 17.43 11.53 -36.27
CA CYS A 83 18.72 10.95 -35.86
C CYS A 83 19.71 11.97 -35.28
N ASN A 84 19.54 13.26 -35.59
CA ASN A 84 20.36 14.34 -35.03
C ASN A 84 19.78 14.95 -33.76
N SER A 85 18.56 14.59 -33.39
CA SER A 85 17.94 15.15 -32.20
C SER A 85 18.53 14.47 -30.96
N PRO A 86 19.08 15.24 -29.99
CA PRO A 86 19.71 14.67 -28.81
C PRO A 86 18.70 14.04 -27.84
N ASP A 87 17.44 14.45 -27.91
CA ASP A 87 16.35 13.90 -27.09
C ASP A 87 15.02 13.88 -27.87
N PRO A 88 14.01 13.14 -27.37
CA PRO A 88 12.72 13.01 -28.03
C PRO A 88 11.94 14.33 -28.12
N TRP A 89 12.19 15.30 -27.23
CA TRP A 89 11.49 16.59 -27.25
C TRP A 89 11.98 17.49 -28.39
N PHE A 90 13.29 17.57 -28.61
CA PHE A 90 13.85 18.23 -29.79
C PHE A 90 13.38 17.54 -31.08
N ALA A 91 13.36 16.20 -31.10
CA ALA A 91 12.86 15.44 -32.24
C ALA A 91 11.39 15.79 -32.54
N PHE A 92 10.54 15.82 -31.50
CA PHE A 92 9.14 16.21 -31.63
C PHE A 92 8.99 17.61 -32.24
N LYS A 93 9.66 18.63 -31.69
CA LYS A 93 9.54 20.01 -32.19
C LYS A 93 9.92 20.11 -33.66
N ASN A 94 11.07 19.57 -34.03
CA ASN A 94 11.57 19.69 -35.39
C ASN A 94 10.73 18.88 -36.38
N LEU A 95 10.26 17.69 -35.99
CA LEU A 95 9.37 16.87 -36.82
C LEU A 95 7.95 17.46 -36.91
N ALA A 96 7.48 18.16 -35.88
CA ALA A 96 6.20 18.86 -35.91
C ALA A 96 6.24 20.04 -36.91
N VAL A 97 7.33 20.81 -36.93
CA VAL A 97 7.56 21.85 -37.95
C VAL A 97 7.58 21.23 -39.35
N TYR A 98 8.38 20.17 -39.55
CA TYR A 98 8.40 19.43 -40.81
C TYR A 98 7.00 18.96 -41.25
N THR A 99 6.20 18.45 -40.30
CA THR A 99 4.85 17.94 -40.56
C THR A 99 3.88 19.07 -40.92
N TYR A 100 3.97 20.20 -40.22
CA TYR A 100 3.18 21.40 -40.49
C TYR A 100 3.46 21.96 -41.88
N ASP A 101 4.74 22.08 -42.25
CA ASP A 101 5.13 22.55 -43.58
C ASP A 101 4.63 21.58 -44.67
N CYS A 102 4.76 20.27 -44.45
CA CYS A 102 4.21 19.24 -45.35
C CYS A 102 2.68 19.33 -45.49
N PHE A 103 1.96 19.69 -44.41
CA PHE A 103 0.51 19.88 -44.43
C PHE A 103 0.11 21.10 -45.26
N GLY A 104 0.83 22.22 -45.12
CA GLY A 104 0.63 23.42 -45.94
C GLY A 104 0.78 23.15 -47.44
N PHE A 105 1.78 22.34 -47.82
CA PHE A 105 1.95 21.91 -49.21
C PHE A 105 0.89 20.91 -49.70
N ALA A 106 0.27 20.13 -48.81
CA ALA A 106 -0.78 19.17 -49.18
C ALA A 106 -2.12 19.86 -49.54
N PHE A 107 -2.41 21.01 -48.93
CA PHE A 107 -3.66 21.75 -49.15
C PHE A 107 -3.55 22.89 -50.18
N SER A 108 -2.33 23.36 -50.50
CA SER A 108 -2.11 24.35 -51.55
C SER A 108 -2.20 23.71 -52.94
N THR A 109 -3.40 23.74 -53.53
CA THR A 109 -3.73 23.20 -54.86
C THR A 109 -3.12 23.99 -56.03
N GLN A 110 -2.37 25.07 -55.77
CA GLN A 110 -2.05 26.09 -56.77
C GLN A 110 -0.88 25.72 -57.73
N TYR A 111 -0.16 24.62 -57.52
CA TYR A 111 1.05 24.29 -58.32
C TYR A 111 1.10 22.87 -58.95
N GLY A 112 -0.03 22.18 -59.09
CA GLY A 112 -0.15 21.05 -60.03
C GLY A 112 0.62 19.75 -59.69
N ARG A 113 1.18 19.59 -58.48
CA ARG A 113 1.71 18.30 -58.01
C ARG A 113 1.44 18.10 -56.52
N THR A 114 0.72 17.03 -56.21
CA THR A 114 0.32 16.66 -54.83
C THR A 114 1.54 16.15 -54.05
N VAL A 115 1.88 16.79 -52.94
CA VAL A 115 2.71 16.13 -51.91
C VAL A 115 2.02 14.81 -51.54
N SER A 116 2.77 13.72 -51.52
CA SER A 116 2.19 12.44 -51.15
C SER A 116 1.75 12.51 -49.70
N CYS A 117 0.47 12.23 -49.43
CA CYS A 117 -0.07 12.06 -48.07
C CYS A 117 0.82 11.15 -47.20
N ARG A 118 1.57 10.22 -47.82
CA ARG A 118 2.56 9.37 -47.14
C ARG A 118 3.70 10.13 -46.46
N ASP A 119 4.13 11.29 -46.95
CA ASP A 119 5.26 12.04 -46.37
C ASP A 119 4.83 12.88 -45.18
N PHE A 120 3.62 13.46 -45.25
CA PHE A 120 2.94 14.05 -44.09
C PHE A 120 2.74 13.00 -43.00
N MET A 121 2.14 11.84 -43.33
CA MET A 121 1.91 10.76 -42.37
C MET A 121 3.21 10.23 -41.76
N TYR A 122 4.30 10.19 -42.54
CA TYR A 122 5.62 9.80 -42.04
C TYR A 122 6.14 10.77 -40.98
N GLY A 123 6.14 12.08 -41.26
CA GLY A 123 6.53 13.11 -40.30
C GLY A 123 5.66 13.11 -39.05
N PHE A 124 4.33 13.04 -39.23
CA PHE A 124 3.36 13.00 -38.15
C PHE A 124 3.57 11.79 -37.25
N THR A 125 3.80 10.61 -37.82
CA THR A 125 4.02 9.38 -37.04
C THR A 125 5.26 9.48 -36.16
N PHE A 126 6.40 9.94 -36.69
CA PHE A 126 7.61 10.10 -35.87
C PHE A 126 7.51 11.25 -34.88
N SER A 127 6.84 12.35 -35.23
CA SER A 127 6.55 13.44 -34.30
C SER A 127 5.71 12.94 -33.13
N PHE A 128 4.66 12.17 -33.40
CA PHE A 128 3.81 11.57 -32.38
C PHE A 128 4.57 10.57 -31.50
N ILE A 129 5.38 9.69 -32.08
CA ILE A 129 6.21 8.74 -31.31
C ILE A 129 7.20 9.50 -30.42
N ALA A 130 7.85 10.55 -30.92
CA ALA A 130 8.78 11.36 -30.15
C ALA A 130 8.10 12.04 -28.95
N LEU A 131 6.92 12.63 -29.18
CA LEU A 131 6.10 13.22 -28.12
C LEU A 131 5.65 12.16 -27.11
N ALA A 132 5.19 11.00 -27.58
CA ALA A 132 4.75 9.91 -26.72
C ALA A 132 5.90 9.41 -25.83
N VAL A 133 7.09 9.19 -26.38
CA VAL A 133 8.27 8.76 -25.61
C VAL A 133 8.66 9.82 -24.58
N PHE A 134 8.62 11.11 -24.93
CA PHE A 134 8.90 12.21 -24.00
C PHE A 134 7.87 12.31 -22.86
N VAL A 135 6.57 12.27 -23.18
CA VAL A 135 5.51 12.37 -22.18
C VAL A 135 5.54 11.15 -21.26
N VAL A 136 5.68 9.94 -21.83
CA VAL A 136 5.76 8.70 -21.06
C VAL A 136 7.01 8.72 -20.17
N SER A 137 8.14 9.28 -20.61
CA SER A 137 9.34 9.33 -19.77
C SER A 137 9.18 10.19 -18.53
N ILE A 138 8.55 11.36 -18.67
CA ILE A 138 8.25 12.25 -17.54
C ILE A 138 7.22 11.59 -16.62
N VAL A 139 6.12 11.10 -17.19
CA VAL A 139 5.03 10.49 -16.41
C VAL A 139 5.52 9.25 -15.66
N MET A 140 6.30 8.38 -16.29
CA MET A 140 6.87 7.20 -15.65
C MET A 140 8.00 7.58 -14.67
N GLY A 141 8.72 8.68 -14.86
CA GLY A 141 9.66 9.16 -13.84
C GLY A 141 8.97 9.60 -12.54
N ILE A 142 7.74 10.12 -12.64
CA ILE A 142 6.95 10.59 -11.49
C ILE A 142 6.14 9.46 -10.85
N ILE A 143 5.37 8.72 -11.65
CA ILE A 143 4.42 7.70 -11.17
C ILE A 143 5.10 6.32 -11.08
N GLY A 144 6.19 6.11 -11.81
CA GLY A 144 6.92 4.84 -11.87
C GLY A 144 7.25 4.20 -10.53
N PRO A 145 7.87 4.93 -9.59
CA PRO A 145 8.18 4.39 -8.27
C PRO A 145 6.94 3.87 -7.54
N SER A 146 5.78 4.51 -7.74
CA SER A 146 4.52 4.09 -7.11
C SER A 146 4.01 2.73 -7.58
N PHE A 147 4.40 2.25 -8.77
CA PHE A 147 4.04 0.90 -9.23
C PHE A 147 4.82 -0.20 -8.51
N VAL A 148 5.98 0.13 -7.93
CA VAL A 148 6.79 -0.80 -7.16
C VAL A 148 6.47 -0.69 -5.67
N HIS A 149 5.97 0.46 -5.22
CA HIS A 149 5.51 0.67 -3.86
C HIS A 149 4.23 -0.14 -3.57
N VAL A 150 4.26 -0.97 -2.53
CA VAL A 150 3.16 -1.88 -2.17
C VAL A 150 2.38 -1.37 -0.96
N GLY A 151 3.04 -0.74 0.01
CA GLY A 151 2.39 -0.27 1.22
C GLY A 151 3.38 0.02 2.34
N ASN A 152 2.88 0.03 3.58
CA ASN A 152 3.66 0.41 4.77
C ASN A 152 3.71 -0.76 5.75
N LEU A 153 4.31 -1.87 5.31
CA LEU A 153 4.31 -3.16 5.98
C LEU A 153 5.76 -3.64 6.17
N ALA A 154 6.09 -4.15 7.35
CA ALA A 154 7.41 -4.71 7.60
C ALA A 154 7.31 -6.00 8.42
N PRO A 155 8.20 -6.98 8.16
CA PRO A 155 8.31 -8.16 8.98
C PRO A 155 8.79 -7.78 10.37
N VAL A 156 8.20 -8.38 11.38
CA VAL A 156 8.56 -8.15 12.78
C VAL A 156 9.81 -8.95 13.11
N ARG A 157 10.69 -8.35 13.92
CA ARG A 157 11.79 -9.09 14.54
C ARG A 157 11.18 -10.03 15.59
N SER A 158 11.19 -11.33 15.32
CA SER A 158 10.56 -12.35 16.19
C SER A 158 11.04 -12.30 17.64
N SER A 159 12.30 -11.90 17.89
CA SER A 159 12.80 -11.71 19.26
C SER A 159 12.17 -10.54 20.00
N MET A 160 11.41 -9.67 19.35
CA MET A 160 10.67 -8.56 19.93
C MET A 160 9.21 -8.89 20.24
N LEU A 161 8.72 -10.06 19.83
CA LEU A 161 7.36 -10.49 20.12
C LEU A 161 7.26 -10.98 21.55
N PHE A 162 6.25 -10.48 22.27
CA PHE A 162 5.93 -10.89 23.61
C PHE A 162 4.42 -11.06 23.77
N TYR A 163 3.99 -12.27 24.14
CA TYR A 163 2.62 -12.55 24.55
C TYR A 163 2.66 -13.51 25.73
N ALA A 164 2.03 -13.12 26.83
CA ALA A 164 2.13 -13.86 28.07
C ALA A 164 1.29 -15.15 27.99
N GLY A 165 1.91 -16.30 28.26
CA GLY A 165 1.21 -17.60 28.32
C GLY A 165 0.42 -17.80 29.61
N VAL A 166 -0.51 -18.76 29.63
CA VAL A 166 -1.24 -19.18 30.84
C VAL A 166 -0.38 -20.16 31.63
N SER A 167 0.72 -19.66 32.18
CA SER A 167 1.55 -20.45 33.06
C SER A 167 1.19 -20.17 34.52
N SER A 168 0.72 -21.23 35.17
CA SER A 168 0.18 -21.24 36.52
C SER A 168 1.23 -20.94 37.59
N SER A 169 1.02 -19.90 38.40
CA SER A 169 1.06 -19.94 39.88
C SER A 169 1.28 -18.57 40.54
N HIS A 170 1.74 -17.57 39.80
CA HIS A 170 1.95 -16.21 40.33
C HIS A 170 1.27 -15.20 39.41
N MET A 171 0.07 -14.73 39.79
CA MET A 171 -0.52 -13.49 39.26
C MET A 171 0.36 -12.34 39.75
N ASP A 172 1.50 -12.14 39.09
CA ASP A 172 2.32 -10.97 39.33
C ASP A 172 1.61 -9.74 38.78
N LEU A 173 1.77 -8.59 39.43
CA LEU A 173 1.10 -7.34 39.04
C LEU A 173 1.43 -6.96 37.59
N ASP A 174 2.63 -7.33 37.15
CA ASP A 174 3.13 -7.14 35.79
C ASP A 174 2.31 -7.92 34.76
N TYR A 175 1.88 -9.15 35.08
CA TYR A 175 1.04 -9.95 34.18
C TYR A 175 -0.34 -9.32 33.97
N ALA A 176 -0.92 -8.73 35.03
CA ALA A 176 -2.19 -8.02 34.93
C ALA A 176 -2.08 -6.70 34.13
N SER A 177 -0.89 -6.10 34.07
CA SER A 177 -0.65 -4.82 33.38
C SER A 177 -0.66 -4.94 31.85
N LEU A 178 -0.25 -6.09 31.31
CA LEU A 178 -0.12 -6.34 29.88
C LEU A 178 -1.47 -6.29 29.14
N PRO A 179 -2.51 -7.03 29.57
CA PRO A 179 -3.85 -6.87 29.01
C PRO A 179 -4.40 -5.46 29.19
N ALA A 180 -4.10 -4.78 30.30
CA ALA A 180 -4.57 -3.42 30.54
C ALA A 180 -3.99 -2.43 29.51
N HIS A 181 -2.69 -2.52 29.20
CA HIS A 181 -2.05 -1.68 28.19
C HIS A 181 -2.70 -1.86 26.81
N THR A 182 -2.85 -3.10 26.36
CA THR A 182 -3.52 -3.45 25.09
C THR A 182 -4.95 -2.91 25.04
N VAL A 183 -5.71 -3.07 26.12
CA VAL A 183 -7.08 -2.57 26.24
C VAL A 183 -7.15 -1.05 26.17
N MET A 184 -6.23 -0.34 26.85
CA MET A 184 -6.18 1.12 26.81
C MET A 184 -5.80 1.64 25.42
N GLN A 185 -4.93 0.97 24.69
CA GLN A 185 -4.63 1.31 23.29
C GLN A 185 -5.84 1.10 22.39
N ALA A 186 -6.57 -0.01 22.54
CA ALA A 186 -7.79 -0.26 21.79
C ALA A 186 -8.86 0.81 22.08
N LEU A 187 -9.07 1.16 23.36
CA LEU A 187 -10.01 2.21 23.79
C LEU A 187 -9.61 3.59 23.26
N GLY A 188 -8.32 3.96 23.34
CA GLY A 188 -7.82 5.20 22.73
C GLY A 188 -7.95 5.20 21.20
N GLY A 189 -7.80 4.03 20.58
CA GLY A 189 -8.06 3.82 19.16
C GLY A 189 -9.52 4.12 18.77
N VAL A 190 -10.50 3.81 19.64
CA VAL A 190 -11.93 4.14 19.41
C VAL A 190 -12.16 5.65 19.36
N ASP A 191 -11.47 6.42 20.21
CA ASP A 191 -11.60 7.88 20.22
C ASP A 191 -11.02 8.53 18.96
N CYS A 192 -10.00 7.91 18.37
CA CYS A 192 -9.41 8.30 17.09
C CYS A 192 -10.11 7.64 15.87
N ALA A 193 -11.01 6.70 16.10
CA ALA A 193 -11.65 5.92 15.05
C ALA A 193 -12.67 6.77 14.29
N GLY A 194 -12.30 7.13 13.05
CA GLY A 194 -13.23 7.78 12.11
C GLY A 194 -14.30 6.83 11.58
N ASP A 195 -15.15 7.35 10.69
CA ASP A 195 -16.30 6.63 10.11
C ASP A 195 -15.92 5.31 9.43
N ARG A 196 -14.67 5.20 8.94
CA ARG A 196 -14.16 3.98 8.31
C ARG A 196 -14.17 2.78 9.24
N VAL A 197 -13.70 2.92 10.48
CA VAL A 197 -13.69 1.81 11.46
C VAL A 197 -15.11 1.51 11.91
N ARG A 198 -15.91 2.55 12.16
CA ARG A 198 -17.32 2.39 12.54
C ARG A 198 -18.12 1.66 11.47
N SER A 199 -17.83 1.88 10.18
CA SER A 199 -18.47 1.15 9.08
C SER A 199 -18.15 -0.35 9.01
N LYS A 200 -17.09 -0.80 9.71
CA LYS A 200 -16.71 -2.22 9.81
C LYS A 200 -17.47 -2.97 10.90
N VAL A 201 -18.11 -2.24 11.81
CA VAL A 201 -18.91 -2.79 12.90
C VAL A 201 -20.38 -2.51 12.60
N HIS A 202 -21.17 -3.58 12.57
CA HIS A 202 -22.61 -3.49 12.49
C HIS A 202 -23.18 -3.40 13.90
N LEU A 203 -24.04 -2.39 14.17
CA LEU A 203 -24.68 -2.17 15.46
C LEU A 203 -26.14 -1.79 15.24
N GLU A 204 -27.05 -2.63 15.72
CA GLU A 204 -28.50 -2.39 15.69
C GLU A 204 -29.02 -2.30 17.12
N VAL A 205 -29.89 -1.31 17.38
CA VAL A 205 -30.50 -1.12 18.69
C VAL A 205 -32.02 -1.09 18.52
N GLU A 206 -32.67 -2.08 19.12
CA GLU A 206 -34.12 -2.19 19.23
C GLU A 206 -34.52 -1.74 20.63
N SER A 207 -35.57 -0.92 20.73
CA SER A 207 -36.15 -0.50 22.00
C SER A 207 -37.63 -0.87 22.02
N PHE A 208 -38.06 -1.50 23.09
CA PHE A 208 -39.44 -1.90 23.31
C PHE A 208 -39.74 -1.86 24.80
N ASN A 209 -41.01 -1.90 25.20
CA ASN A 209 -41.36 -2.03 26.61
C ASN A 209 -41.69 -3.49 26.89
N ASP A 210 -41.29 -3.99 28.05
CA ASP A 210 -41.77 -5.28 28.53
C ASP A 210 -43.30 -5.23 28.69
N LEU A 211 -43.99 -6.20 28.11
CA LEU A 211 -45.43 -6.31 28.20
C LEU A 211 -45.90 -6.59 29.64
N GLN A 212 -45.06 -7.18 30.48
CA GLN A 212 -45.40 -7.54 31.85
C GLN A 212 -45.07 -6.43 32.86
N THR A 213 -43.85 -5.90 32.83
CA THR A 213 -43.38 -4.90 33.81
C THR A 213 -43.55 -3.47 33.33
N ASN A 214 -43.83 -3.24 32.04
CA ASN A 214 -43.81 -1.94 31.38
C ASN A 214 -42.45 -1.21 31.54
N GLU A 215 -41.38 -1.97 31.81
CA GLU A 215 -40.02 -1.44 31.88
C GLU A 215 -39.43 -1.29 30.47
N PRO A 216 -38.61 -0.26 30.23
CA PRO A 216 -37.97 -0.08 28.94
C PRO A 216 -36.90 -1.16 28.75
N MET A 217 -37.13 -2.03 27.77
CA MET A 217 -36.18 -3.03 27.31
C MET A 217 -35.40 -2.53 26.10
N ARG A 218 -34.13 -2.92 26.04
CA ARG A 218 -33.26 -2.67 24.90
C ARG A 218 -32.56 -3.94 24.48
N THR A 219 -32.56 -4.19 23.19
CA THR A 219 -31.77 -5.25 22.55
C THR A 219 -30.78 -4.60 21.61
N ILE A 220 -29.51 -4.95 21.79
CA ILE A 220 -28.41 -4.50 20.96
C ILE A 220 -27.88 -5.72 20.22
N ARG A 221 -27.93 -5.70 18.90
CA ARG A 221 -27.28 -6.71 18.06
C ARG A 221 -26.04 -6.11 17.45
N TYR A 222 -24.95 -6.88 17.42
CA TYR A 222 -23.70 -6.42 16.86
C TYR A 222 -22.99 -7.51 16.06
N GLY A 223 -22.11 -7.09 15.16
CA GLY A 223 -21.21 -8.01 14.49
C GLY A 223 -20.13 -7.31 13.68
N TYR A 224 -19.03 -8.02 13.45
CA TYR A 224 -17.92 -7.57 12.63
C TYR A 224 -17.18 -8.77 12.04
N ASN A 225 -16.49 -8.55 10.93
CA ASN A 225 -15.70 -9.58 10.26
C ASN A 225 -14.27 -9.09 10.08
N LEU A 226 -13.31 -10.00 10.28
CA LEU A 226 -11.89 -9.78 10.06
C LEU A 226 -11.37 -10.90 9.16
N THR A 227 -10.57 -10.52 8.18
CA THR A 227 -9.84 -11.49 7.34
C THR A 227 -8.49 -11.83 7.99
N GLY A 228 -7.85 -12.92 7.58
CA GLY A 228 -6.49 -13.22 8.02
C GLY A 228 -5.51 -12.13 7.60
N LEU A 229 -5.80 -11.41 6.51
CA LEU A 229 -5.06 -10.20 6.15
C LEU A 229 -5.23 -9.08 7.18
N ASP A 230 -6.46 -8.85 7.66
CA ASP A 230 -6.74 -7.86 8.72
C ASP A 230 -6.05 -8.25 10.04
N LEU A 231 -5.93 -9.55 10.33
CA LEU A 231 -5.18 -10.09 11.46
C LEU A 231 -3.65 -10.09 11.24
N GLY A 232 -3.13 -9.74 10.05
CA GLY A 232 -1.69 -9.78 9.76
C GLY A 232 -1.10 -11.19 9.57
N LEU A 233 -1.94 -12.18 9.23
CA LEU A 233 -1.54 -13.58 8.98
C LEU A 233 -1.28 -13.81 7.49
N PRO A 234 -0.02 -13.89 7.03
CA PRO A 234 0.26 -13.79 5.61
C PRO A 234 -0.10 -15.02 4.79
N ARG A 235 -0.09 -16.19 5.43
CA ARG A 235 -0.37 -17.48 4.80
C ARG A 235 -1.81 -17.95 4.95
N ALA A 236 -2.64 -17.11 5.55
CA ALA A 236 -4.05 -17.38 5.80
C ALA A 236 -4.92 -16.18 5.40
N SER A 237 -4.61 -15.50 4.30
CA SER A 237 -5.35 -14.30 3.84
C SER A 237 -6.85 -14.53 3.72
N ASP A 238 -7.23 -15.75 3.33
CA ASP A 238 -8.62 -16.14 3.06
C ASP A 238 -9.35 -16.61 4.34
N LEU A 239 -8.66 -16.66 5.49
CA LEU A 239 -9.29 -16.91 6.77
C LEU A 239 -10.25 -15.76 7.08
N VAL A 240 -11.46 -16.07 7.53
CA VAL A 240 -12.41 -15.07 7.99
C VAL A 240 -12.86 -15.43 9.40
N TYR A 241 -12.68 -14.49 10.32
CA TYR A 241 -13.23 -14.48 11.66
C TYR A 241 -14.44 -13.55 11.69
N ALA A 242 -15.61 -14.12 11.92
CA ALA A 242 -16.89 -13.41 11.97
C ALA A 242 -17.47 -13.48 13.38
N VAL A 243 -17.71 -12.30 13.96
CA VAL A 243 -18.31 -12.16 15.29
C VAL A 243 -19.75 -11.70 15.13
N LYS A 244 -20.65 -12.35 15.85
CA LYS A 244 -22.05 -11.93 16.01
C LYS A 244 -22.41 -11.97 17.48
N GLY A 245 -23.09 -10.96 17.99
CA GLY A 245 -23.57 -11.00 19.36
C GLY A 245 -24.86 -10.23 19.54
N SER A 246 -25.48 -10.46 20.69
CA SER A 246 -26.67 -9.75 21.12
C SER A 246 -26.63 -9.55 22.62
N CYS A 247 -27.04 -8.37 23.08
CA CYS A 247 -27.23 -8.04 24.49
C CYS A 247 -28.64 -7.52 24.69
N THR A 248 -29.36 -8.06 25.67
CA THR A 248 -30.71 -7.60 26.03
C THR A 248 -30.75 -7.24 27.50
N THR A 249 -31.44 -6.13 27.83
CA THR A 249 -31.69 -5.74 29.22
C THR A 249 -32.50 -6.80 29.96
N GLU A 250 -32.00 -7.23 31.11
CA GLU A 250 -32.63 -8.21 31.98
C GLU A 250 -32.88 -7.61 33.37
N TYR A 251 -34.16 -7.52 33.74
CA TYR A 251 -34.61 -6.96 35.01
C TYR A 251 -34.85 -8.06 36.06
N THR A 252 -35.09 -9.31 35.63
CA THR A 252 -35.43 -10.41 36.56
C THR A 252 -34.25 -10.84 37.43
N TRP A 253 -33.01 -10.53 37.02
CA TRP A 253 -31.81 -10.87 37.78
C TRP A 253 -31.66 -10.04 39.06
N LEU A 254 -32.29 -8.87 39.14
CA LEU A 254 -32.18 -8.01 40.32
C LEU A 254 -33.01 -8.56 41.49
N GLN A 255 -32.35 -8.80 42.62
CA GLN A 255 -32.99 -9.23 43.87
C GLN A 255 -33.32 -8.03 44.77
N PRO A 256 -34.59 -7.82 45.14
CA PRO A 256 -35.01 -6.71 46.00
C PRO A 256 -34.77 -7.06 47.47
N GLN A 257 -33.51 -7.03 47.94
CA GLN A 257 -33.18 -7.44 49.31
C GLN A 257 -32.51 -6.37 50.17
N ASP A 258 -31.64 -5.53 49.61
CA ASP A 258 -30.83 -4.59 50.39
C ASP A 258 -31.05 -3.12 49.93
N PRO A 259 -31.22 -2.14 50.84
CA PRO A 259 -31.31 -0.72 50.49
C PRO A 259 -29.99 -0.08 50.03
N ASP A 260 -28.85 -0.63 50.45
CA ASP A 260 -27.51 -0.07 50.23
C ASP A 260 -26.70 -0.86 49.18
N MET A 261 -27.21 -2.03 48.77
CA MET A 261 -26.58 -2.88 47.77
C MET A 261 -27.57 -3.32 46.68
N GLU A 262 -27.06 -3.54 45.47
CA GLU A 262 -27.80 -4.23 44.42
C GLU A 262 -27.19 -5.62 44.23
N HIS A 263 -28.05 -6.63 44.29
CA HIS A 263 -27.68 -8.02 44.12
C HIS A 263 -28.29 -8.56 42.84
N TYR A 264 -27.46 -9.04 41.93
CA TYR A 264 -27.88 -9.64 40.67
C TYR A 264 -27.60 -11.14 40.70
N ASP A 265 -28.66 -11.95 40.65
CA ASP A 265 -28.62 -13.40 40.52
C ASP A 265 -28.61 -13.77 39.02
N LEU A 266 -27.40 -13.91 38.47
CA LEU A 266 -27.20 -14.11 37.05
C LEU A 266 -27.57 -15.55 36.66
N TRP A 267 -28.43 -15.69 35.65
CA TRP A 267 -28.91 -16.98 35.13
C TRP A 267 -29.66 -17.87 36.13
N HIS A 268 -30.15 -17.31 37.25
CA HIS A 268 -31.00 -18.01 38.24
C HIS A 268 -30.46 -19.37 38.67
N THR A 269 -29.16 -19.45 38.95
CA THR A 269 -28.49 -20.71 39.27
C THR A 269 -27.97 -20.70 40.70
N GLU A 270 -28.22 -21.77 41.44
CA GLU A 270 -27.98 -21.88 42.90
C GLU A 270 -26.49 -21.79 43.35
N LEU A 271 -25.57 -21.48 42.44
CA LEU A 271 -24.14 -21.39 42.71
C LEU A 271 -23.74 -19.96 43.10
N ASN A 272 -23.26 -19.79 44.35
CA ASN A 272 -22.74 -18.52 44.90
C ASN A 272 -21.68 -17.81 44.03
N SER A 273 -21.04 -18.50 43.08
CA SER A 273 -20.06 -17.91 42.16
C SER A 273 -20.68 -17.03 41.05
N ARG A 274 -22.01 -16.93 41.00
CA ARG A 274 -22.74 -16.28 39.89
C ARG A 274 -23.44 -14.98 40.28
N THR A 275 -23.26 -14.53 41.52
CA THR A 275 -23.86 -13.27 41.98
C THR A 275 -22.96 -12.09 41.67
N ALA A 276 -23.49 -11.05 41.04
CA ALA A 276 -22.82 -9.75 40.97
C ALA A 276 -23.39 -8.86 42.07
N MET A 277 -22.51 -8.41 42.97
CA MET A 277 -22.86 -7.49 44.04
C MET A 277 -22.26 -6.13 43.72
N ILE A 278 -23.08 -5.09 43.80
CA ILE A 278 -22.61 -3.71 43.74
C ILE A 278 -22.89 -3.05 45.08
N ASP A 279 -21.82 -2.86 45.84
CA ASP A 279 -21.84 -2.24 47.16
C ASP A 279 -21.74 -0.71 47.03
N TYR A 280 -22.74 -0.01 47.58
CA TYR A 280 -22.76 1.45 47.70
C TYR A 280 -22.95 1.89 49.15
N SER A 281 -22.49 1.09 50.11
CA SER A 281 -22.54 1.41 51.53
C SER A 281 -22.21 2.89 51.74
N LEU A 282 -23.20 3.64 52.24
CA LEU A 282 -23.20 5.10 52.43
C LEU A 282 -22.02 5.59 53.27
N HIS A 283 -21.31 4.69 53.95
CA HIS A 283 -20.07 4.96 54.67
C HIS A 283 -18.86 5.22 53.77
N ASN A 284 -18.97 4.96 52.46
CA ASN A 284 -17.89 5.15 51.48
C ASN A 284 -18.30 6.17 50.40
N GLN A 285 -18.47 7.44 50.81
CA GLN A 285 -18.83 8.56 49.91
C GLN A 285 -17.91 8.71 48.69
N GLU A 286 -16.69 8.16 48.75
CA GLU A 286 -15.74 8.17 47.63
C GLU A 286 -16.22 7.30 46.45
N LEU A 287 -16.97 6.20 46.69
CA LEU A 287 -17.48 5.33 45.61
C LEU A 287 -18.55 6.03 44.75
N ILE A 288 -19.34 6.92 45.36
CA ILE A 288 -20.36 7.72 44.65
C ILE A 288 -19.70 8.72 43.69
N ARG A 289 -18.46 9.15 43.98
CA ARG A 289 -17.68 10.08 43.16
C ARG A 289 -16.91 9.41 42.02
N LEU A 290 -16.85 8.08 42.00
CA LEU A 290 -16.25 7.37 40.88
C LEU A 290 -17.17 7.40 39.66
N PRO A 291 -16.64 7.30 38.44
CA PRO A 291 -17.45 7.03 37.25
C PRO A 291 -18.17 5.67 37.33
N PRO A 292 -19.20 5.44 36.50
CA PRO A 292 -19.82 4.12 36.36
C PRO A 292 -18.80 3.05 35.98
N LEU A 293 -18.83 1.91 36.68
CA LEU A 293 -17.93 0.79 36.45
C LEU A 293 -18.70 -0.41 35.86
N PRO A 294 -18.21 -1.00 34.76
CA PRO A 294 -18.73 -2.27 34.28
C PRO A 294 -18.26 -3.46 35.12
N PHE A 295 -19.17 -4.37 35.43
CA PHE A 295 -18.87 -5.69 35.95
C PHE A 295 -19.29 -6.75 34.93
N LEU A 296 -18.31 -7.37 34.28
CA LEU A 296 -18.56 -8.42 33.30
C LEU A 296 -18.37 -9.79 33.96
N ARG A 297 -19.28 -10.71 33.65
CA ARG A 297 -19.27 -12.10 34.15
C ARG A 297 -19.51 -13.04 33.00
N LEU A 298 -18.64 -14.04 32.83
CA LEU A 298 -18.86 -15.10 31.85
C LEU A 298 -19.91 -16.07 32.38
N HIS A 299 -20.69 -16.67 31.48
CA HIS A 299 -21.51 -17.81 31.84
C HIS A 299 -20.62 -18.94 32.38
N PRO A 300 -21.03 -19.70 33.39
CA PRO A 300 -20.11 -20.67 34.00
C PRO A 300 -19.77 -21.86 33.10
N ASP A 301 -20.65 -22.15 32.15
CA ASP A 301 -20.38 -23.12 31.08
C ASP A 301 -19.76 -22.46 29.83
N ALA A 302 -19.25 -21.22 29.91
CA ALA A 302 -18.74 -20.47 28.75
C ALA A 302 -17.72 -21.25 27.93
N LEU A 303 -16.78 -21.95 28.59
CA LEU A 303 -15.78 -22.77 27.90
C LEU A 303 -16.43 -23.90 27.09
N GLN A 304 -17.39 -24.61 27.70
CA GLN A 304 -18.12 -25.68 27.03
C GLN A 304 -18.99 -25.13 25.88
N GLN A 305 -19.68 -24.00 26.10
CA GLN A 305 -20.49 -23.35 25.07
C GLN A 305 -19.64 -22.94 23.86
N ASN A 306 -18.42 -22.41 24.11
CA ASN A 306 -17.47 -22.07 23.06
C ASN A 306 -17.05 -23.30 22.25
N GLN A 307 -16.67 -24.39 22.92
CA GLN A 307 -16.26 -25.63 22.28
C GLN A 307 -17.39 -26.27 21.45
N ASP A 308 -18.62 -26.27 21.95
CA ASP A 308 -19.75 -26.95 21.29
C ASP A 308 -20.33 -26.15 20.10
N SER A 309 -20.35 -24.82 20.24
CA SER A 309 -21.16 -23.97 19.36
C SER A 309 -20.48 -22.69 18.88
N GLY A 310 -19.29 -22.37 19.39
CA GLY A 310 -18.64 -21.08 19.21
C GLY A 310 -19.36 -19.93 19.92
N ASN A 311 -20.42 -20.23 20.68
CA ASN A 311 -21.25 -19.24 21.35
C ASN A 311 -20.84 -19.15 22.82
N VAL A 312 -20.65 -17.95 23.35
CA VAL A 312 -20.34 -17.69 24.74
C VAL A 312 -21.35 -16.71 25.30
N SER A 313 -22.08 -17.14 26.32
CA SER A 313 -22.96 -16.25 27.08
C SER A 313 -22.18 -15.49 28.15
N TYR A 314 -22.55 -14.23 28.38
CA TYR A 314 -21.95 -13.39 29.42
C TYR A 314 -22.96 -12.33 29.88
N ALA A 315 -22.68 -11.72 31.02
CA ALA A 315 -23.50 -10.67 31.63
C ALA A 315 -22.68 -9.40 31.81
N ILE A 316 -23.33 -8.25 31.63
CA ILE A 316 -22.77 -6.94 31.97
C ILE A 316 -23.68 -6.30 33.03
N VAL A 317 -23.13 -6.06 34.20
CA VAL A 317 -23.81 -5.32 35.27
C VAL A 317 -23.15 -3.96 35.41
N LEU A 318 -23.94 -2.90 35.34
CA LEU A 318 -23.44 -1.53 35.44
C LEU A 318 -23.54 -1.03 36.87
N GLY A 319 -22.42 -0.63 37.45
CA GLY A 319 -22.39 0.12 38.70
C GLY A 319 -22.73 1.59 38.48
N SER A 320 -23.99 1.93 38.18
CA SER A 320 -24.48 3.32 38.01
C SER A 320 -25.44 3.80 39.09
N MET A 321 -25.99 2.92 39.94
CA MET A 321 -27.04 3.30 40.88
C MET A 321 -26.62 4.43 41.83
N LEU A 322 -27.59 5.29 42.20
CA LEU A 322 -27.43 6.42 43.12
C LEU A 322 -26.37 7.46 42.73
N ARG A 323 -25.76 7.37 41.54
CA ARG A 323 -24.76 8.33 41.09
C ARG A 323 -25.39 9.70 40.81
N PRO A 324 -24.76 10.80 41.22
CA PRO A 324 -25.28 12.14 41.00
C PRO A 324 -25.23 12.50 39.51
N SER A 325 -26.30 13.13 39.02
CA SER A 325 -26.41 13.59 37.64
C SER A 325 -26.83 15.06 37.58
N ARG A 326 -26.26 15.79 36.61
CA ARG A 326 -26.67 17.17 36.31
C ARG A 326 -28.02 17.22 35.61
N THR A 327 -28.26 16.27 34.72
CA THR A 327 -29.38 16.23 33.78
C THR A 327 -30.28 15.02 34.07
N GLU A 328 -31.52 15.10 33.62
CA GLU A 328 -32.44 13.97 33.68
C GLU A 328 -32.12 12.96 32.56
N GLY A 329 -32.06 11.67 32.90
CA GLY A 329 -31.87 10.58 31.96
C GLY A 329 -33.06 9.63 31.94
N SER A 330 -33.33 9.04 30.77
CA SER A 330 -34.38 8.03 30.55
C SER A 330 -33.85 6.69 30.01
N ASP A 331 -32.55 6.58 29.76
CA ASP A 331 -31.92 5.34 29.32
C ASP A 331 -31.99 4.28 30.44
N PRO A 332 -32.28 2.99 30.16
CA PRO A 332 -32.44 1.98 31.20
C PRO A 332 -31.30 1.91 32.22
N TRP A 333 -30.05 2.15 31.82
CA TRP A 333 -28.88 2.17 32.72
C TRP A 333 -28.66 3.49 33.47
N TYR A 334 -29.15 4.60 32.91
CA TYR A 334 -28.92 5.95 33.41
C TYR A 334 -30.19 6.68 33.81
N ALA A 335 -31.31 5.96 33.93
CA ALA A 335 -32.60 6.57 34.26
C ALA A 335 -32.53 7.23 35.63
N THR A 336 -32.93 8.49 35.72
CA THR A 336 -32.72 9.29 36.93
C THR A 336 -34.00 9.61 37.70
N GLU A 337 -33.85 9.89 38.99
CA GLU A 337 -34.85 10.50 39.86
C GLU A 337 -34.32 11.82 40.44
N LEU A 338 -35.22 12.62 41.01
CA LEU A 338 -34.86 13.87 41.68
C LEU A 338 -33.99 13.60 42.91
N TYR A 339 -32.86 14.32 43.01
CA TYR A 339 -31.95 14.19 44.13
C TYR A 339 -32.34 15.16 45.26
N ARG A 340 -33.18 14.69 46.20
CA ARG A 340 -33.83 15.51 47.23
C ARG A 340 -33.00 15.75 48.50
N ASP A 341 -31.77 15.25 48.57
CA ASP A 341 -30.93 15.32 49.77
C ASP A 341 -30.09 16.60 49.80
N SER A 342 -29.74 17.11 50.98
CA SER A 342 -28.93 18.34 51.14
C SER A 342 -27.52 18.24 50.53
N GLU A 343 -27.04 17.02 50.30
CA GLU A 343 -25.80 16.71 49.57
C GLU A 343 -25.90 17.06 48.07
N SER A 344 -27.11 17.03 47.48
CA SER A 344 -27.32 17.34 46.05
C SER A 344 -26.91 18.78 45.72
N ALA A 345 -27.18 19.72 46.64
CA ALA A 345 -26.78 21.11 46.54
C ALA A 345 -25.25 21.30 46.63
N LYS A 346 -24.54 20.45 47.38
CA LYS A 346 -23.07 20.52 47.51
C LYS A 346 -22.36 20.04 46.25
N LEU A 347 -22.90 19.02 45.60
CA LEU A 347 -22.35 18.43 44.37
C LEU A 347 -22.86 19.15 43.10
N GLY A 348 -23.86 20.03 43.21
CA GLY A 348 -24.49 20.67 42.06
C GLY A 348 -25.31 19.71 41.19
N ALA A 349 -25.76 18.59 41.76
CA ALA A 349 -26.57 17.59 41.08
C ALA A 349 -28.05 17.81 41.41
N SER A 350 -28.89 17.89 40.38
CA SER A 350 -30.36 17.95 40.55
C SER A 350 -31.00 16.56 40.53
N PHE A 351 -30.28 15.58 39.99
CA PHE A 351 -30.76 14.24 39.74
C PHE A 351 -29.77 13.21 40.29
N ARG A 352 -30.24 11.98 40.47
CA ARG A 352 -29.39 10.81 40.68
C ARG A 352 -29.95 9.62 39.92
N VAL A 353 -29.08 8.68 39.54
CA VAL A 353 -29.51 7.45 38.88
C VAL A 353 -30.39 6.64 39.82
N ARG A 354 -31.54 6.18 39.33
CA ARG A 354 -32.48 5.33 40.09
C ARG A 354 -31.84 3.99 40.40
N ARG A 355 -32.26 3.40 41.52
CA ARG A 355 -31.96 2.00 41.81
C ARG A 355 -32.67 1.07 40.84
N GLY A 356 -32.26 -0.18 40.86
CA GLY A 356 -32.78 -1.27 40.03
C GLY A 356 -32.59 -1.02 38.55
N ARG A 357 -31.35 -0.75 38.14
CA ARG A 357 -30.99 -0.69 36.73
C ARG A 357 -30.85 -2.13 36.20
N PRO A 358 -31.27 -2.43 34.95
CA PRO A 358 -31.17 -3.78 34.43
C PRO A 358 -29.71 -4.16 34.16
N ALA A 359 -29.39 -5.44 34.33
CA ALA A 359 -28.18 -6.00 33.74
C ALA A 359 -28.38 -6.17 32.22
N LEU A 360 -27.30 -6.45 31.48
CA LEU A 360 -27.40 -6.99 30.12
C LEU A 360 -27.11 -8.48 30.15
N SER A 361 -28.05 -9.27 29.62
CA SER A 361 -27.86 -10.66 29.25
C SER A 361 -27.35 -10.71 27.81
N CYS A 362 -26.11 -11.15 27.64
CA CYS A 362 -25.41 -11.13 26.37
C CYS A 362 -24.99 -12.52 25.92
N TRP A 363 -24.84 -12.67 24.61
CA TRP A 363 -24.13 -13.78 24.00
C TRP A 363 -23.32 -13.31 22.81
N GLN A 364 -22.22 -13.99 22.53
CA GLN A 364 -21.38 -13.78 21.35
C GLN A 364 -21.04 -15.11 20.71
N GLN A 365 -21.29 -15.20 19.41
CA GLN A 365 -20.90 -16.31 18.58
C GLN A 365 -19.74 -15.91 17.67
N ASP A 366 -18.69 -16.70 17.75
CA ASP A 366 -17.48 -16.61 16.95
C ASP A 366 -17.52 -17.69 15.87
N ILE A 367 -17.32 -17.30 14.62
CA ILE A 367 -17.38 -18.19 13.47
C ILE A 367 -16.09 -18.03 12.68
N TRP A 368 -15.37 -19.14 12.50
CA TRP A 368 -14.18 -19.20 11.67
C TRP A 368 -14.51 -19.84 10.34
N SER A 369 -13.97 -19.33 9.25
CA SER A 369 -14.14 -19.93 7.93
C SER A 369 -12.89 -19.80 7.08
N TYR A 370 -12.60 -20.85 6.31
CA TYR A 370 -11.48 -20.90 5.37
C TYR A 370 -11.90 -21.72 4.17
N GLY A 371 -11.92 -21.11 2.98
CA GLY A 371 -12.48 -21.73 1.79
C GLY A 371 -13.96 -22.10 1.97
N THR A 372 -14.28 -23.39 1.90
CA THR A 372 -15.65 -23.92 2.10
C THR A 372 -15.90 -24.49 3.49
N GLU A 373 -14.86 -24.55 4.34
CA GLU A 373 -14.96 -25.11 5.69
C GLU A 373 -15.34 -24.00 6.68
N HIS A 374 -16.20 -24.36 7.64
CA HIS A 374 -16.64 -23.48 8.71
C HIS A 374 -16.44 -24.18 10.05
N ASN A 375 -15.70 -23.53 10.94
CA ASN A 375 -15.42 -24.02 12.28
C ASN A 375 -16.03 -23.11 13.33
N LYS A 376 -16.35 -23.72 14.47
CA LYS A 376 -17.10 -23.07 15.56
C LYS A 376 -16.17 -22.54 16.64
N SER A 377 -15.04 -23.20 16.89
CA SER A 377 -14.08 -22.76 17.90
C SER A 377 -12.74 -22.39 17.27
N VAL A 378 -12.04 -21.46 17.94
CA VAL A 378 -10.64 -21.13 17.63
C VAL A 378 -9.73 -22.36 17.77
N SER A 379 -10.04 -23.27 18.69
CA SER A 379 -9.31 -24.53 18.88
C SER A 379 -9.40 -25.47 17.67
N ASP A 380 -10.46 -25.35 16.88
CA ASP A 380 -10.69 -26.21 15.72
C ASP A 380 -9.92 -25.70 14.49
N LEU A 381 -9.32 -24.50 14.53
CA LEU A 381 -8.54 -23.96 13.41
C LEU A 381 -7.41 -24.91 12.98
N ARG A 382 -6.84 -25.64 13.94
CA ARG A 382 -5.80 -26.67 13.75
C ARG A 382 -6.23 -27.79 12.81
N ASN A 383 -7.53 -28.05 12.73
CA ASN A 383 -8.11 -29.14 11.97
C ASN A 383 -8.56 -28.73 10.56
N LEU A 384 -8.46 -27.44 10.21
CA LEU A 384 -8.86 -26.94 8.88
C LEU A 384 -7.87 -27.37 7.82
N SER A 385 -8.38 -27.98 6.75
CA SER A 385 -7.52 -28.48 5.69
C SER A 385 -6.94 -27.33 4.85
N GLY A 386 -5.61 -27.33 4.66
CA GLY A 386 -4.92 -26.32 3.85
C GLY A 386 -4.69 -24.96 4.54
N LEU A 387 -4.98 -24.85 5.84
CA LEU A 387 -4.64 -23.68 6.64
C LEU A 387 -3.17 -23.78 7.10
N ASP A 388 -2.30 -22.91 6.57
CA ASP A 388 -0.87 -22.86 6.91
C ASP A 388 -0.59 -21.70 7.87
N ILE A 389 -1.07 -21.80 9.11
CA ILE A 389 -0.75 -20.84 10.18
C ILE A 389 0.27 -21.48 11.13
N PRO A 390 1.40 -20.82 11.39
CA PRO A 390 2.34 -21.29 12.42
C PRO A 390 1.67 -21.50 13.78
N GLU A 391 2.05 -22.59 14.42
CA GLU A 391 1.56 -23.03 15.73
C GLU A 391 1.51 -21.92 16.78
N VAL A 392 2.56 -21.10 16.83
CA VAL A 392 2.70 -19.99 17.76
C VAL A 392 1.58 -18.95 17.65
N PHE A 393 1.07 -18.71 16.43
CA PHE A 393 -0.03 -17.77 16.22
C PHE A 393 -1.37 -18.40 16.58
N LEU A 394 -1.55 -19.71 16.36
CA LEU A 394 -2.75 -20.43 16.79
C LEU A 394 -2.88 -20.40 18.32
N GLU A 395 -1.79 -20.64 19.04
CA GLU A 395 -1.78 -20.54 20.51
C GLU A 395 -2.16 -19.14 21.02
N VAL A 396 -1.64 -18.08 20.39
CA VAL A 396 -2.02 -16.69 20.75
C VAL A 396 -3.49 -16.42 20.45
N LEU A 397 -4.02 -16.90 19.32
CA LEU A 397 -5.45 -16.75 19.00
C LEU A 397 -6.32 -17.52 19.97
N GLU A 398 -5.96 -18.76 20.30
CA GLU A 398 -6.66 -19.58 21.29
C GLU A 398 -6.68 -18.87 22.63
N GLU A 399 -5.54 -18.36 23.08
CA GLU A 399 -5.44 -17.65 24.34
C GLU A 399 -6.27 -16.37 24.38
N THR A 400 -6.26 -15.61 23.28
CA THR A 400 -6.93 -14.31 23.21
C THR A 400 -8.44 -14.42 22.97
N LEU A 401 -8.87 -15.37 22.13
CA LEU A 401 -10.22 -15.45 21.57
C LEU A 401 -11.02 -16.64 22.10
N THR A 402 -10.54 -17.34 23.12
CA THR A 402 -11.37 -18.34 23.84
C THR A 402 -12.60 -17.69 24.50
N TYR A 403 -12.51 -16.42 24.88
CA TYR A 403 -13.61 -15.68 25.48
C TYR A 403 -13.88 -14.37 24.72
N PRO A 404 -15.12 -13.84 24.76
CA PRO A 404 -15.44 -12.56 24.12
C PRO A 404 -14.52 -11.44 24.59
N LEU A 405 -13.83 -10.79 23.66
CA LEU A 405 -12.90 -9.69 23.97
C LEU A 405 -13.58 -8.51 24.67
N ILE A 406 -14.89 -8.32 24.48
CA ILE A 406 -15.70 -7.36 25.25
C ILE A 406 -15.51 -7.57 26.76
N LYS A 407 -15.43 -8.81 27.23
CA LYS A 407 -15.18 -9.12 28.66
C LYS A 407 -13.82 -8.60 29.10
N THR A 408 -12.77 -8.88 28.33
CA THR A 408 -11.40 -8.48 28.66
C THR A 408 -11.28 -6.95 28.65
N ILE A 409 -11.86 -6.29 27.64
CA ILE A 409 -11.86 -4.84 27.52
C ILE A 409 -12.65 -4.18 28.65
N GLY A 410 -13.84 -4.69 28.94
CA GLY A 410 -14.66 -4.13 30.01
C GLY A 410 -14.04 -4.32 31.40
N SER A 411 -13.45 -5.50 31.68
CA SER A 411 -12.82 -5.77 32.97
C SER A 411 -11.50 -5.02 33.16
N ASN A 412 -10.64 -4.95 32.13
CA ASN A 412 -9.32 -4.35 32.25
C ASN A 412 -9.30 -2.85 31.94
N GLY A 413 -10.27 -2.36 31.16
CA GLY A 413 -10.44 -0.94 30.85
C GLY A 413 -11.07 -0.15 31.99
N GLY A 414 -11.75 -0.83 32.92
CA GLY A 414 -12.37 -0.23 34.09
C GLY A 414 -13.31 0.92 33.70
N VAL A 415 -13.07 2.12 34.27
CA VAL A 415 -13.88 3.31 33.96
C VAL A 415 -13.77 3.76 32.50
N ALA A 416 -12.63 3.56 31.85
CA ALA A 416 -12.39 4.03 30.48
C ALA A 416 -13.12 3.17 29.42
N ALA A 417 -13.63 2.00 29.83
CA ALA A 417 -14.36 1.09 28.99
C ALA A 417 -15.71 1.67 28.50
N PHE A 418 -16.29 2.60 29.27
CA PHE A 418 -17.55 3.26 28.95
C PHE A 418 -17.36 4.73 28.59
N GLU A 419 -18.11 5.19 27.59
CA GLU A 419 -18.09 6.59 27.16
C GLU A 419 -18.74 7.49 28.22
N SER A 420 -19.78 6.98 28.88
CA SER A 420 -20.51 7.67 29.95
C SER A 420 -19.61 8.11 31.10
N ALA A 421 -18.52 7.38 31.37
CA ALA A 421 -17.55 7.74 32.40
C ALA A 421 -16.82 9.06 32.12
N PHE A 422 -16.59 9.40 30.85
CA PHE A 422 -15.92 10.65 30.48
C PHE A 422 -16.79 11.89 30.70
N SER A 423 -18.12 11.72 30.73
CA SER A 423 -19.02 12.82 31.15
C SER A 423 -18.80 13.22 32.62
N SER A 424 -18.15 12.35 33.41
CA SER A 424 -17.95 12.50 34.86
C SER A 424 -16.53 12.82 35.32
N SER A 425 -15.54 12.85 34.42
CA SER A 425 -14.12 12.85 34.81
C SER A 425 -13.42 14.22 34.78
N VAL A 426 -13.93 15.22 34.06
CA VAL A 426 -13.25 16.53 33.95
C VAL A 426 -13.89 17.57 34.88
N GLY A 427 -13.40 17.63 36.12
CA GLY A 427 -13.72 18.69 37.09
C GLY A 427 -15.08 18.59 37.79
N THR A 428 -15.83 17.52 37.56
CA THR A 428 -17.22 17.37 38.04
C THR A 428 -17.39 16.46 39.27
N GLN A 429 -16.30 16.01 39.91
CA GLN A 429 -16.35 15.16 41.12
C GLN A 429 -17.24 13.90 40.98
N GLY A 430 -17.33 13.31 39.78
CA GLY A 430 -18.16 12.13 39.53
C GLY A 430 -19.61 12.41 39.11
N LEU A 431 -19.98 13.67 38.84
CA LEU A 431 -21.28 13.98 38.25
C LEU A 431 -21.37 13.44 36.82
N ILE A 432 -22.33 12.57 36.55
CA ILE A 432 -22.63 12.13 35.19
C ILE A 432 -23.56 13.11 34.47
N ASP A 433 -23.54 13.07 33.14
CA ASP A 433 -24.57 13.69 32.29
C ASP A 433 -25.51 12.59 31.78
N ALA A 434 -26.55 12.26 32.57
CA ALA A 434 -27.45 11.14 32.27
C ALA A 434 -28.27 11.31 30.98
N GLU A 435 -28.46 12.54 30.50
CA GLU A 435 -29.07 12.83 29.20
C GLU A 435 -28.18 12.36 28.05
N LYS A 436 -26.85 12.45 28.20
CA LYS A 436 -25.88 12.03 27.19
C LYS A 436 -25.38 10.60 27.39
N ALA A 437 -25.46 10.07 28.59
CA ALA A 437 -25.11 8.68 28.87
C ALA A 437 -26.17 7.73 28.28
N SER A 438 -25.73 6.67 27.60
CA SER A 438 -26.67 5.68 27.06
C SER A 438 -26.02 4.31 26.90
N ILE A 439 -26.79 3.25 27.11
CA ILE A 439 -26.40 1.86 26.82
C ILE A 439 -25.80 1.75 25.41
N LYS A 440 -26.40 2.43 24.43
CA LYS A 440 -25.96 2.39 23.03
C LYS A 440 -24.51 2.85 22.89
N ARG A 441 -24.16 4.02 23.42
CA ARG A 441 -22.82 4.62 23.28
C ARG A 441 -21.75 3.78 23.98
N ASP A 442 -22.07 3.33 25.19
CA ASP A 442 -21.15 2.50 25.97
C ASP A 442 -20.89 1.15 25.31
N MET A 443 -21.92 0.52 24.76
CA MET A 443 -21.78 -0.73 24.02
C MET A 443 -21.10 -0.52 22.66
N GLU A 444 -21.41 0.55 21.94
CA GLU A 444 -20.71 0.92 20.69
C GLU A 444 -19.20 1.06 20.95
N ARG A 445 -18.80 1.76 22.03
CA ARG A 445 -17.40 1.90 22.44
C ARG A 445 -16.76 0.55 22.74
N LEU A 446 -17.39 -0.31 23.54
CA LEU A 446 -16.87 -1.64 23.87
C LEU A 446 -16.71 -2.54 22.65
N ILE A 447 -17.68 -2.53 21.73
CA ILE A 447 -17.67 -3.35 20.52
C ILE A 447 -16.60 -2.84 19.55
N LEU A 448 -16.48 -1.52 19.35
CA LEU A 448 -15.42 -0.94 18.52
C LEU A 448 -14.03 -1.23 19.10
N ALA A 449 -13.87 -1.13 20.42
CA ALA A 449 -12.63 -1.48 21.08
C ALA A 449 -12.33 -2.98 20.92
N SER A 450 -13.35 -3.84 20.95
CA SER A 450 -13.19 -5.29 20.72
C SER A 450 -12.73 -5.57 19.30
N TYR A 451 -13.37 -4.95 18.31
CA TYR A 451 -12.95 -5.03 16.91
C TYR A 451 -11.48 -4.60 16.73
N LEU A 452 -11.10 -3.43 17.25
CA LEU A 452 -9.72 -2.94 17.19
C LEU A 452 -8.76 -3.84 17.97
N SER A 453 -9.19 -4.39 19.11
CA SER A 453 -8.39 -5.30 19.89
C SER A 453 -8.14 -6.61 19.13
N THR A 454 -9.15 -7.13 18.40
CA THR A 454 -9.03 -8.32 17.57
C THR A 454 -8.15 -8.06 16.34
N GLU A 455 -8.36 -6.95 15.63
CA GLU A 455 -7.57 -6.56 14.45
C GLU A 455 -6.07 -6.46 14.79
N ASN A 456 -5.75 -5.99 16.00
CA ASN A 456 -4.38 -5.65 16.39
C ASN A 456 -3.74 -6.67 17.37
N ILE A 457 -4.30 -7.87 17.58
CA ILE A 457 -3.80 -8.88 18.54
C ILE A 457 -2.27 -9.05 18.44
N PHE A 458 -1.78 -9.34 17.24
CA PHE A 458 -0.35 -9.59 17.03
C PHE A 458 0.49 -8.31 17.01
N ILE A 459 -0.11 -7.17 16.70
CA ILE A 459 0.59 -5.89 16.78
C ILE A 459 0.90 -5.54 18.24
N TYR A 460 -0.05 -5.78 19.15
CA TYR A 460 0.19 -5.58 20.58
C TYR A 460 1.30 -6.49 21.11
N ALA A 461 1.44 -7.70 20.57
CA ALA A 461 2.57 -8.57 20.91
C ALA A 461 3.93 -7.98 20.53
N ALA A 462 4.01 -7.17 19.45
CA ALA A 462 5.23 -6.46 19.06
C ALA A 462 5.52 -5.20 19.91
N LEU A 463 4.54 -4.70 20.66
CA LEU A 463 4.65 -3.51 21.50
C LEU A 463 5.07 -3.81 22.94
N ASN A 464 4.87 -5.05 23.41
CA ASN A 464 4.95 -5.41 24.83
C ASN A 464 6.31 -5.97 25.30
N LYS A 465 7.41 -5.72 24.58
CA LYS A 465 8.70 -6.42 24.83
C LYS A 465 9.47 -5.94 26.07
N ASP A 466 9.12 -4.81 26.66
CA ASP A 466 10.00 -4.17 27.64
C ASP A 466 9.88 -4.79 29.04
N GLY A 467 10.90 -5.57 29.44
CA GLY A 467 11.24 -5.83 30.84
C GLY A 467 10.46 -6.92 31.57
N HIS A 468 9.61 -7.68 30.89
CA HIS A 468 8.82 -8.73 31.53
C HIS A 468 9.59 -10.06 31.64
N GLU A 469 9.89 -10.46 32.88
CA GLU A 469 10.34 -11.81 33.22
C GLU A 469 9.10 -12.72 33.30
N GLY A 470 8.71 -13.34 32.19
CA GLY A 470 7.54 -14.22 32.15
C GLY A 470 7.52 -15.14 30.94
N ASP A 471 6.69 -16.18 31.04
CA ASP A 471 6.50 -17.16 29.96
C ASP A 471 5.90 -16.47 28.73
N ASN A 472 6.66 -16.50 27.64
CA ASN A 472 6.30 -15.87 26.37
C ASN A 472 5.97 -16.94 25.34
N ILE A 473 4.73 -16.92 24.83
CA ILE A 473 4.26 -17.87 23.81
C ILE A 473 5.18 -17.87 22.58
N PHE A 474 5.80 -16.74 22.24
CA PHE A 474 6.71 -16.60 21.10
C PHE A 474 8.12 -17.14 21.32
N MET A 475 8.48 -17.55 22.54
CA MET A 475 9.82 -18.07 22.87
C MET A 475 9.76 -19.57 23.16
N GLY A 476 10.73 -20.32 22.65
CA GLY A 476 10.91 -21.74 22.97
C GLY A 476 11.65 -21.92 24.29
N GLU A 477 11.71 -23.17 24.76
CA GLU A 477 12.42 -23.55 26.01
C GLU A 477 13.91 -23.16 26.01
N ASN A 478 14.51 -22.99 24.83
CA ASN A 478 15.90 -22.58 24.65
C ASN A 478 16.11 -21.05 24.65
N GLY A 479 15.06 -20.26 24.88
CA GLY A 479 15.09 -18.80 24.83
C GLY A 479 15.23 -18.21 23.43
N GLN A 480 15.10 -19.02 22.38
CA GLN A 480 15.03 -18.55 21.00
C GLN A 480 13.58 -18.37 20.56
N PRO A 481 13.29 -17.48 19.60
CA PRO A 481 11.96 -17.37 19.04
C PRO A 481 11.50 -18.71 18.45
N ARG A 482 10.24 -19.08 18.71
CA ARG A 482 9.64 -20.31 18.14
C ARG A 482 9.54 -20.19 16.62
N GLU A 483 9.53 -21.36 15.98
CA GLU A 483 9.41 -21.46 14.53
C GLU A 483 8.13 -20.77 14.04
N GLY A 484 8.26 -19.94 13.00
CA GLY A 484 7.18 -19.20 12.38
C GLY A 484 6.84 -17.85 13.02
N ALA A 485 7.41 -17.51 14.18
CA ALA A 485 7.23 -16.19 14.80
C ALA A 485 7.77 -15.04 13.94
N ASP A 486 8.71 -15.32 13.04
CA ASP A 486 9.31 -14.38 12.07
C ASP A 486 8.40 -14.07 10.86
N GLN A 487 7.29 -14.81 10.71
CA GLN A 487 6.36 -14.61 9.60
C GLN A 487 5.36 -13.48 9.85
N LEU A 488 5.32 -12.91 11.06
CA LEU A 488 4.42 -11.79 11.33
C LEU A 488 4.85 -10.55 10.56
N VAL A 489 3.89 -9.95 9.85
CA VAL A 489 4.07 -8.67 9.18
C VAL A 489 3.13 -7.65 9.82
N ILE A 490 3.68 -6.53 10.27
CA ILE A 490 2.90 -5.45 10.87
C ILE A 490 2.86 -4.24 9.95
N ARG A 491 1.77 -3.48 10.06
CA ARG A 491 1.62 -2.21 9.38
C ARG A 491 2.12 -1.08 10.26
N THR A 492 3.10 -0.32 9.80
CA THR A 492 3.64 0.85 10.52
C THR A 492 3.86 2.02 9.57
N PRO A 493 3.51 3.27 9.93
CA PRO A 493 3.75 4.44 9.09
C PRO A 493 5.24 4.78 8.92
N ASP A 494 6.13 4.15 9.69
CA ASP A 494 7.55 4.47 9.74
C ASP A 494 8.39 3.73 8.67
N VAL A 495 7.74 2.85 7.91
CA VAL A 495 8.35 2.07 6.82
C VAL A 495 7.53 2.13 5.54
N GLU A 496 8.22 2.01 4.41
CA GLU A 496 7.63 1.79 3.09
C GLU A 496 8.13 0.47 2.50
N THR A 497 7.22 -0.26 1.87
CA THR A 497 7.43 -1.58 1.31
C THR A 497 7.44 -1.52 -0.21
N PHE A 498 8.40 -2.19 -0.83
CA PHE A 498 8.56 -2.27 -2.26
C PHE A 498 8.49 -3.72 -2.75
N SER A 499 7.90 -3.91 -3.93
CA SER A 499 7.90 -5.19 -4.62
C SER A 499 9.31 -5.52 -5.08
N LEU A 500 9.91 -6.54 -4.49
CA LEU A 500 11.26 -6.98 -4.85
C LEU A 500 11.28 -7.55 -6.28
N LEU A 501 10.21 -8.23 -6.69
CA LEU A 501 10.04 -8.65 -8.09
C LEU A 501 9.99 -7.44 -9.04
N GLY A 502 9.27 -6.39 -8.68
CA GLY A 502 9.23 -5.14 -9.46
C GLY A 502 10.60 -4.49 -9.62
N LEU A 503 11.39 -4.44 -8.53
CA LEU A 503 12.77 -3.95 -8.55
C LEU A 503 13.67 -4.80 -9.47
N ILE A 504 13.56 -6.12 -9.40
CA ILE A 504 14.35 -7.04 -10.24
C ILE A 504 13.97 -6.89 -11.72
N VAL A 505 12.68 -6.82 -12.04
CA VAL A 505 12.20 -6.62 -13.42
C VAL A 505 12.72 -5.30 -13.98
N LEU A 506 12.70 -4.23 -13.18
CA LEU A 506 13.24 -2.94 -13.59
C LEU A 506 14.75 -3.01 -13.85
N ALA A 507 15.52 -3.63 -12.95
CA ALA A 507 16.95 -3.82 -13.12
C ALA A 507 17.27 -4.68 -14.36
N ALA A 508 16.52 -5.76 -14.59
CA ALA A 508 16.65 -6.61 -15.77
C ALA A 508 16.35 -5.85 -17.07
N LEU A 509 15.35 -4.96 -17.06
CA LEU A 509 15.02 -4.12 -18.20
C LEU A 509 16.15 -3.12 -18.51
N VAL A 510 16.74 -2.49 -17.49
CA VAL A 510 17.92 -1.62 -17.64
C VAL A 510 19.09 -2.39 -18.27
N VAL A 511 19.46 -3.54 -17.69
CA VAL A 511 20.57 -4.36 -18.17
C VAL A 511 20.29 -4.89 -19.58
N GLY A 512 19.06 -5.33 -19.84
CA GLY A 512 18.63 -5.84 -21.15
C GLY A 512 18.74 -4.80 -22.25
N ILE A 513 18.27 -3.57 -22.00
CA ILE A 513 18.39 -2.46 -22.97
C ILE A 513 19.86 -2.12 -23.23
N GLN A 514 20.69 -2.07 -22.18
CA GLN A 514 22.13 -1.81 -22.34
C GLN A 514 22.83 -2.91 -23.13
N LEU A 515 22.47 -4.17 -22.88
CA LEU A 515 23.02 -5.32 -23.59
C LEU A 515 22.61 -5.31 -25.07
N ILE A 516 21.34 -5.00 -25.38
CA ILE A 516 20.88 -4.81 -26.77
C ILE A 516 21.68 -3.70 -27.45
N ARG A 517 21.84 -2.55 -26.79
CA ARG A 517 22.61 -1.42 -27.32
C ARG A 517 24.06 -1.81 -27.61
N LEU A 518 24.70 -2.53 -26.68
CA LEU A 518 26.06 -3.02 -26.83
C LEU A 518 26.18 -4.04 -27.98
N LEU A 519 25.24 -4.98 -28.09
CA LEU A 519 25.22 -5.95 -29.19
C LEU A 519 24.99 -5.28 -30.56
N LEU A 520 24.10 -4.28 -30.64
CA LEU A 520 23.91 -3.50 -31.85
C LEU A 520 25.19 -2.75 -32.23
N GLY A 521 25.85 -2.12 -31.25
CA GLY A 521 27.15 -1.47 -31.43
C GLY A 521 28.23 -2.45 -31.92
N LEU A 522 28.36 -3.61 -31.27
CA LEU A 522 29.31 -4.64 -31.65
C LEU A 522 29.02 -5.19 -33.05
N LYS A 523 27.77 -5.45 -33.39
CA LYS A 523 27.37 -5.92 -34.73
C LYS A 523 27.71 -4.89 -35.81
N LEU A 524 27.52 -3.59 -35.53
CA LEU A 524 27.94 -2.53 -36.43
C LEU A 524 29.47 -2.49 -36.63
N ILE A 525 30.24 -2.76 -35.57
CA ILE A 525 31.71 -2.85 -35.62
C ILE A 525 32.14 -4.12 -36.38
N LEU A 526 31.60 -5.30 -36.07
CA LEU A 526 32.00 -6.54 -36.74
C LEU A 526 31.63 -6.56 -38.24
N HIS A 527 30.47 -6.00 -38.60
CA HIS A 527 30.11 -5.82 -40.00
C HIS A 527 31.01 -4.80 -40.73
N ARG A 528 31.77 -3.98 -40.00
CA ARG A 528 32.80 -3.12 -40.57
C ARG A 528 33.97 -3.93 -41.12
N ASP A 529 34.36 -4.99 -40.42
CA ASP A 529 35.62 -5.69 -40.65
C ASP A 529 35.46 -6.95 -41.53
N HIS A 530 34.25 -7.53 -41.60
CA HIS A 530 33.96 -8.78 -42.32
C HIS A 530 33.31 -8.62 -43.71
N ASN A 531 33.66 -7.61 -44.49
CA ASN A 531 33.41 -7.65 -45.94
C ASN A 531 34.71 -8.06 -46.68
N PRO A 532 35.07 -9.36 -46.72
CA PRO A 532 36.11 -9.82 -47.63
C PRO A 532 35.60 -9.71 -49.07
N LEU A 533 36.51 -9.34 -49.96
CA LEU A 533 36.34 -9.16 -51.40
C LEU A 533 35.43 -10.23 -52.04
N PRO A 534 34.32 -9.85 -52.69
CA PRO A 534 33.57 -10.75 -53.52
C PRO A 534 34.18 -10.76 -54.93
N ASP A 535 35.18 -11.61 -55.13
CA ASP A 535 35.37 -12.18 -56.46
C ASP A 535 34.28 -13.23 -56.64
N ARG A 536 33.32 -12.91 -57.54
CA ARG A 536 32.33 -13.81 -58.20
C ARG A 536 30.86 -13.65 -57.80
N GLU A 537 30.10 -13.31 -58.85
CA GLU A 537 28.66 -13.43 -59.13
C GLU A 537 27.62 -12.46 -58.50
N GLN A 538 27.00 -11.70 -59.42
CA GLN A 538 26.26 -10.44 -59.28
C GLN A 538 24.76 -10.55 -58.97
N ASN A 539 24.19 -11.72 -58.65
CA ASN A 539 22.72 -11.89 -58.74
C ASN A 539 21.94 -12.00 -57.42
N LEU A 540 22.54 -11.76 -56.25
CA LEU A 540 21.84 -11.81 -54.95
C LEU A 540 21.82 -10.47 -54.16
N ILE A 541 22.22 -9.36 -54.78
CA ILE A 541 22.45 -8.07 -54.11
C ILE A 541 21.19 -7.19 -54.07
N GLN A 542 20.14 -7.62 -53.38
CA GLN A 542 19.02 -6.70 -53.08
C GLN A 542 18.58 -6.66 -51.62
N ASN A 543 18.94 -7.65 -50.79
CA ASN A 543 18.42 -7.73 -49.42
C ASN A 543 19.34 -7.23 -48.30
N ASP A 544 20.65 -7.10 -48.52
CA ASP A 544 21.60 -6.78 -47.42
C ASP A 544 21.99 -5.30 -47.29
N ASP A 545 21.24 -4.41 -47.94
CA ASP A 545 21.54 -2.97 -48.03
C ASP A 545 21.09 -2.15 -46.79
N ARG A 546 20.48 -2.82 -45.79
CA ARG A 546 19.95 -2.16 -44.59
C ARG A 546 21.02 -1.87 -43.54
N TRP A 547 22.01 -2.76 -43.39
CA TRP A 547 23.14 -2.53 -42.48
C TRP A 547 24.13 -1.50 -43.03
N ALA A 548 24.35 -1.53 -44.35
CA ALA A 548 25.09 -0.49 -45.07
C ALA A 548 24.43 0.89 -44.89
N ARG A 549 23.10 0.95 -44.83
CA ARG A 549 22.35 2.18 -44.54
C ARG A 549 22.66 2.77 -43.17
N ILE A 550 22.66 1.97 -42.11
CA ILE A 550 22.98 2.47 -40.76
C ILE A 550 24.44 3.00 -40.72
N LYS A 551 25.35 2.31 -41.42
CA LYS A 551 26.76 2.71 -41.51
C LYS A 551 26.97 3.99 -42.33
N ALA A 552 26.29 4.09 -43.47
CA ALA A 552 26.39 5.22 -44.39
C ALA A 552 25.59 6.44 -43.92
N MET A 553 24.56 6.26 -43.09
CA MET A 553 23.72 7.33 -42.56
C MET A 553 24.19 7.79 -41.17
N SER A 554 25.47 8.14 -41.03
CA SER A 554 25.82 9.04 -39.93
C SER A 554 25.09 10.37 -40.13
N ALA A 555 24.76 11.06 -39.03
CA ALA A 555 24.19 12.41 -39.03
C ALA A 555 24.74 13.32 -40.14
N VAL A 556 26.06 13.34 -40.27
CA VAL A 556 26.82 14.14 -41.25
C VAL A 556 26.56 13.69 -42.69
N GLN A 557 26.53 12.39 -42.96
CA GLN A 557 26.28 11.85 -44.29
C GLN A 557 24.81 12.01 -44.71
N LEU A 558 23.88 11.91 -43.74
CA LEU A 558 22.47 12.27 -43.91
C LEU A 558 22.33 13.74 -44.29
N PHE A 559 23.04 14.65 -43.62
CA PHE A 559 23.11 16.07 -43.99
C PHE A 559 23.69 16.29 -45.38
N ARG A 560 24.75 15.57 -45.75
CA ARG A 560 25.33 15.62 -47.11
C ARG A 560 24.34 15.18 -48.18
N ASN A 561 23.53 14.15 -47.95
CA ASN A 561 22.46 13.76 -48.88
C ASN A 561 21.43 14.87 -49.08
N VAL A 562 21.19 15.65 -48.03
CA VAL A 562 20.24 16.75 -48.07
C VAL A 562 20.83 17.97 -48.76
N TYR A 563 22.15 18.20 -48.75
CA TYR A 563 22.76 19.46 -49.22
C TYR A 563 23.75 19.37 -50.40
N GLU A 564 24.47 18.26 -50.61
CA GLU A 564 25.52 18.16 -51.63
C GLU A 564 24.96 17.76 -53.02
N ARG A 565 25.52 18.36 -54.09
CA ARG A 565 25.25 18.02 -55.51
C ARG A 565 26.37 17.12 -56.06
N GLU A 566 26.10 16.36 -57.12
CA GLU A 566 27.04 15.43 -57.79
C GLU A 566 28.42 15.99 -58.19
N GLN A 567 28.60 17.32 -58.20
CA GLN A 567 29.84 17.97 -58.68
C GLN A 567 30.51 18.93 -57.68
N GLY A 568 30.12 18.93 -56.39
CA GLY A 568 30.82 19.74 -55.37
C GLY A 568 30.60 21.26 -55.47
N SER A 569 29.62 21.71 -56.23
CA SER A 569 29.10 23.09 -56.18
C SER A 569 27.82 23.14 -55.33
N PRO A 570 27.59 24.23 -54.57
CA PRO A 570 26.35 24.39 -53.79
C PRO A 570 25.13 24.38 -54.71
N GLN A 571 24.07 23.69 -54.29
CA GLN A 571 22.81 23.63 -55.04
C GLN A 571 22.17 25.02 -55.16
N SER A 572 21.70 25.36 -56.36
CA SER A 572 20.90 26.57 -56.63
C SER A 572 19.39 26.31 -56.56
N ASP A 573 19.01 25.03 -56.47
CA ASP A 573 17.64 24.49 -56.52
C ASP A 573 16.93 24.45 -55.16
N TRP A 574 17.67 24.59 -54.06
CA TRP A 574 17.14 24.76 -52.71
C TRP A 574 18.07 25.70 -51.95
N SER A 575 17.59 26.91 -51.66
CA SER A 575 18.38 27.90 -50.91
C SER A 575 18.26 27.65 -49.41
N CYS A 576 19.30 27.95 -48.62
CA CYS A 576 19.23 27.84 -47.16
C CYS A 576 18.15 28.72 -46.52
N GLY A 577 17.56 29.66 -47.26
CA GLY A 577 16.41 30.46 -46.83
C GLY A 577 15.05 29.77 -47.01
N GLU A 578 14.97 28.68 -47.78
CA GLU A 578 13.77 27.86 -47.94
C GLU A 578 13.79 26.72 -46.90
N GLY A 579 12.85 26.70 -45.94
CA GLY A 579 12.87 25.78 -44.80
C GLY A 579 12.85 24.28 -45.15
N LEU A 580 12.21 23.89 -46.26
CA LEU A 580 12.15 22.50 -46.74
C LEU A 580 12.40 22.39 -48.25
N PRO A 581 12.91 21.24 -48.75
CA PRO A 581 13.04 21.00 -50.19
C PRO A 581 11.67 21.05 -50.88
N ARG A 582 11.65 21.59 -52.11
CA ARG A 582 10.41 21.68 -52.90
C ARG A 582 9.83 20.29 -53.18
N PRO A 583 8.49 20.11 -53.12
CA PRO A 583 7.81 18.85 -53.44
C PRO A 583 8.14 18.24 -54.81
N THR A 584 8.57 19.09 -55.74
CA THR A 584 8.93 18.71 -57.11
C THR A 584 10.27 17.99 -57.20
N ASP A 585 11.07 17.97 -56.13
CA ASP A 585 12.38 17.34 -56.12
C ASP A 585 12.27 15.82 -55.95
N SER A 586 12.18 15.13 -57.09
CA SER A 586 12.06 13.67 -57.17
C SER A 586 13.40 12.94 -57.08
N LYS A 587 14.48 13.60 -56.61
CA LYS A 587 15.78 12.96 -56.42
C LYS A 587 15.64 11.74 -55.50
N MET A 588 15.81 10.56 -56.08
CA MET A 588 15.93 9.32 -55.35
C MET A 588 17.40 9.03 -55.08
N PHE A 589 17.71 8.75 -53.83
CA PHE A 589 19.06 8.33 -53.43
C PHE A 589 19.12 6.81 -53.44
N LYS A 590 20.10 6.24 -54.15
CA LYS A 590 20.44 4.81 -54.03
C LYS A 590 21.76 4.69 -53.31
N LEU A 591 21.82 3.77 -52.34
CA LEU A 591 23.13 3.33 -51.85
C LEU A 591 23.79 2.52 -52.95
N VAL A 592 25.06 2.83 -53.21
CA VAL A 592 25.89 2.12 -54.17
C VAL A 592 27.08 1.56 -53.40
N LYS A 593 27.25 0.24 -53.49
CA LYS A 593 28.45 -0.43 -52.97
C LYS A 593 29.64 0.00 -53.84
N CYS A 594 30.72 0.44 -53.21
CA CYS A 594 31.91 0.90 -53.93
C CYS A 594 32.54 -0.25 -54.71
N LYS A 595 32.85 -0.03 -55.99
CA LYS A 595 33.42 -1.06 -56.88
C LYS A 595 34.93 -1.25 -56.73
N LYS A 596 35.64 -0.38 -55.99
CA LYS A 596 37.10 -0.48 -55.83
C LYS A 596 37.48 -1.18 -54.53
N SER A 597 38.23 -2.26 -54.69
CA SER A 597 38.80 -3.15 -53.67
C SER A 597 39.82 -2.51 -52.73
N GLU A 598 40.28 -1.28 -53.01
CA GLU A 598 41.47 -0.71 -52.33
C GLU A 598 41.15 0.35 -51.26
N ILE A 599 39.89 0.74 -51.06
CA ILE A 599 39.54 1.75 -50.06
C ILE A 599 38.37 1.25 -49.23
N CYS A 600 38.58 1.12 -47.91
CA CYS A 600 37.57 0.78 -46.90
C CYS A 600 36.49 1.87 -46.80
N CYS A 601 35.73 2.12 -47.86
CA CYS A 601 34.60 3.04 -47.84
C CYS A 601 33.42 2.33 -47.16
N GLY A 602 32.71 3.04 -46.27
CA GLY A 602 31.53 2.51 -45.56
C GLY A 602 30.27 2.35 -46.41
N GLY A 603 30.36 2.55 -47.73
CA GLY A 603 29.24 2.74 -48.67
C GLY A 603 29.25 4.16 -49.21
N HIS A 604 28.82 4.35 -50.46
CA HIS A 604 28.60 5.66 -51.07
C HIS A 604 27.13 5.79 -51.49
N ILE A 605 26.64 7.01 -51.55
CA ILE A 605 25.27 7.30 -51.99
C ILE A 605 25.38 7.91 -53.37
N ALA A 606 24.67 7.34 -54.34
CA ALA A 606 24.61 7.85 -55.70
C ALA A 606 23.19 8.30 -56.03
N THR A 607 23.09 9.38 -56.79
CA THR A 607 21.86 9.89 -57.40
C THR A 607 21.78 9.35 -58.82
N GLU A 608 20.89 8.38 -59.07
CA GLU A 608 20.60 7.76 -60.38
C GLU A 608 21.77 7.18 -61.24
N PRO A 609 21.48 6.20 -62.14
CA PRO A 609 22.50 5.40 -62.80
C PRO A 609 22.98 6.06 -64.09
N GLY A 610 24.02 6.89 -64.02
CA GLY A 610 24.44 7.60 -65.23
C GLY A 610 25.89 8.08 -65.35
N MET A 611 26.66 8.25 -64.28
CA MET A 611 28.09 8.59 -64.39
C MET A 611 28.81 8.35 -63.07
N VAL A 612 29.65 7.31 -63.01
CA VAL A 612 30.63 7.16 -61.94
C VAL A 612 31.78 8.12 -62.25
N VAL A 613 31.84 9.26 -61.58
CA VAL A 613 32.99 10.16 -61.64
C VAL A 613 34.04 9.63 -60.67
N ASP A 614 35.13 9.12 -61.22
CA ASP A 614 36.25 8.55 -60.48
C ASP A 614 37.10 9.68 -59.87
N ARG A 615 36.72 10.19 -58.69
CA ARG A 615 37.52 11.17 -57.93
C ARG A 615 38.54 10.45 -57.04
N LYS A 616 39.81 10.56 -57.39
CA LYS A 616 40.94 10.33 -56.48
C LYS A 616 41.05 11.53 -55.53
N GLU A 617 40.28 11.54 -54.44
CA GLU A 617 40.63 12.36 -53.28
C GLU A 617 41.36 11.48 -52.27
N SER A 618 42.59 11.86 -51.93
CA SER A 618 43.42 11.14 -50.96
C SER A 618 42.75 11.19 -49.58
N CYS A 619 42.32 10.05 -49.07
CA CYS A 619 42.06 9.88 -47.64
C CYS A 619 43.39 9.99 -46.88
N GLN A 620 43.84 11.20 -46.56
CA GLN A 620 44.80 11.38 -45.47
C GLN A 620 44.05 11.27 -44.14
N SER A 621 44.49 10.32 -43.32
CA SER A 621 44.05 10.08 -41.96
C SER A 621 44.29 11.32 -41.09
N GLY A 622 43.24 12.07 -40.82
CA GLY A 622 43.21 13.07 -39.74
C GLY A 622 42.95 12.39 -38.40
N SER A 623 43.93 11.66 -37.88
CA SER A 623 43.96 11.27 -36.46
C SER A 623 44.74 12.32 -35.67
N SER A 624 44.08 13.37 -35.24
CA SER A 624 44.47 14.22 -34.10
C SER A 624 43.52 15.40 -34.03
N ILE A 625 42.73 15.47 -32.96
CA ILE A 625 42.28 16.64 -32.20
C ILE A 625 41.15 16.11 -31.30
N LEU A 626 41.53 15.76 -30.07
CA LEU A 626 40.73 15.86 -28.84
C LEU A 626 41.61 15.33 -27.68
N ALA A 627 42.58 16.15 -27.31
CA ALA A 627 43.23 16.11 -26.00
C ALA A 627 43.29 17.57 -25.51
N GLY A 628 42.14 18.08 -25.07
CA GLY A 628 42.07 19.29 -24.28
C GLY A 628 42.43 18.94 -22.84
N GLN A 629 43.71 19.06 -22.48
CA GLN A 629 44.13 19.15 -21.08
C GLN A 629 43.75 20.55 -20.57
N GLU A 630 42.78 20.62 -19.67
CA GLU A 630 42.61 21.78 -18.80
C GLU A 630 43.77 21.82 -17.81
N LYS A 631 44.48 22.95 -17.81
CA LYS A 631 45.56 23.28 -16.88
C LYS A 631 44.93 24.04 -15.71
N PRO A 632 45.17 23.65 -14.44
CA PRO A 632 44.66 24.42 -13.30
C PRO A 632 45.45 25.74 -13.14
N PRO A 633 44.83 26.81 -12.64
CA PRO A 633 45.54 28.06 -12.39
C PRO A 633 46.51 27.91 -11.21
N GLN A 634 47.79 28.20 -11.49
CA GLN A 634 48.79 28.45 -10.45
C GLN A 634 48.49 29.79 -9.79
N ALA A 635 48.28 29.76 -8.48
CA ALA A 635 48.39 30.92 -7.61
C ALA A 635 49.86 31.07 -7.17
N THR A 636 50.38 32.29 -7.23
CA THR A 636 51.60 32.75 -6.54
C THR A 636 51.55 34.28 -6.40
N PRO A 637 52.29 34.85 -5.45
CA PRO A 637 52.30 34.62 -4.01
C PRO A 637 51.31 35.54 -3.27
#